data_AF-A0A6G0K2P4-F1
#
_entry.id   AF-A0A6G0K2P4-F1
#
_cell.length_a   1.000
_cell.length_b   1.000
_cell.length_c   1.000
_cell.angle_alpha   90.00
_cell.angle_beta   90.00
_cell.angle_gamma   90.00
#
_symmetry.space_group_name_H-M   'P 1'
#
loop_
_entity.id
_entity.type
_entity.pdbx_description
1 polymer ?
#
loop_
_entity_poly.entity_id
_entity_poly.type
_entity_poly.pdbx_seq_one_letter_code
_entity_poly.pdbx_strand_id
1 'polypeptide(L)' 'MLRIPARERKKTDPVAKGTFVVKNVYENGNVLLDTGSSEYRVNIRRIFPY' A
#
# COMPACT_ATOMS: atom_id res chain seq x y z
N MET A 1 -17.92 14.95 5.32
CA MET A 1 -17.29 14.63 4.01
C MET A 1 -15.86 15.18 4.04
N LEU A 2 -14.86 14.34 4.32
CA LEU A 2 -13.47 14.76 4.47
C LEU A 2 -12.69 14.36 3.21
N ARG A 3 -12.46 15.32 2.31
CA ARG A 3 -11.59 15.14 1.14
C ARG A 3 -10.14 15.31 1.61
N ILE A 4 -9.49 14.22 1.99
CA ILE A 4 -8.04 14.22 2.22
C ILE A 4 -7.41 14.37 0.83
N PRO A 5 -6.70 15.48 0.52
CA PRO A 5 -6.04 15.62 -0.77
C PRO A 5 -5.02 14.50 -0.90
N ALA A 6 -4.98 13.84 -2.05
CA ALA A 6 -3.82 13.05 -2.42
C ALA A 6 -2.62 14.01 -2.36
N ARG A 7 -1.75 13.83 -1.37
CA ARG A 7 -0.47 14.55 -1.23
C ARG A 7 0.12 14.67 -2.64
N GLU A 8 0.34 15.91 -3.11
CA GLU A 8 0.82 16.18 -4.46
C GLU A 8 1.96 15.23 -4.81
N ARG A 9 1.67 14.27 -5.67
CA ARG A 9 2.67 13.31 -6.14
C ARG A 9 3.29 13.94 -7.38
N LYS A 10 4.60 14.15 -7.37
CA LYS A 10 5.28 14.60 -8.58
C LYS A 10 5.17 13.48 -9.60
N LYS A 11 4.97 13.82 -10.87
CA LYS A 11 4.79 12.83 -11.95
C LYS A 11 6.00 11.87 -12.07
N THR A 12 7.15 12.30 -11.60
CA THR A 12 8.41 11.55 -11.55
C THR A 12 8.50 10.56 -10.40
N ASP A 13 7.65 10.68 -9.37
CA ASP A 13 7.71 9.76 -8.23
C ASP A 13 7.24 8.37 -8.69
N PRO A 14 7.87 7.28 -8.25
CA PRO A 14 7.48 5.93 -8.64
C PRO A 14 6.07 5.57 -8.11
N VAL A 15 5.29 4.82 -8.92
CA VAL A 15 3.91 4.40 -8.57
C VAL A 15 3.93 3.32 -7.50
N ALA A 16 4.90 2.41 -7.59
CA ALA A 16 5.11 1.31 -6.67
C ALA A 16 6.52 1.42 -6.08
N LYS A 17 6.64 1.09 -4.78
CA LYS A 17 7.91 1.13 -4.05
C LYS A 17 8.71 -0.19 -4.13
N GLY A 18 8.19 -1.19 -4.84
CA GLY A 18 8.79 -2.51 -4.98
C GLY A 18 7.80 -3.64 -4.73
N THR A 19 8.29 -4.88 -4.77
CA THR A 19 7.54 -6.08 -4.40
C THR A 19 7.49 -6.22 -2.89
N PHE A 20 6.31 -6.55 -2.36
CA PHE A 20 6.08 -6.82 -0.94
C PHE A 20 5.50 -8.20 -0.77
N VAL A 21 5.85 -8.86 0.33
CA VAL A 21 5.25 -10.15 0.70
C VAL A 21 4.02 -9.88 1.56
N VAL A 22 2.87 -10.44 1.18
CA VAL A 22 1.66 -10.40 2.00
C VAL A 22 1.77 -11.44 3.10
N LYS A 23 1.86 -10.98 4.36
CA LYS A 23 1.91 -11.87 5.53
C LYS A 23 0.53 -12.33 5.97
N ASN A 24 -0.45 -11.42 5.95
CA ASN A 24 -1.80 -11.73 6.42
C ASN A 24 -2.85 -10.92 5.66
N VAL A 25 -4.04 -11.50 5.48
CA VAL A 25 -5.20 -10.86 4.85
C VAL A 25 -6.31 -10.75 5.87
N TYR A 26 -6.81 -9.54 6.10
CA TYR A 26 -7.91 -9.27 7.01
C TYR A 26 -9.23 -9.22 6.24
N GLU A 27 -10.33 -9.62 6.88
CA GLU A 27 -11.68 -9.68 6.29
C GLU A 27 -12.20 -8.31 5.83
N ASN A 28 -11.65 -7.21 6.37
CA ASN A 28 -12.01 -5.85 5.99
C ASN A 28 -11.28 -5.34 4.73
N GLY A 29 -10.67 -6.22 3.95
CA GLY A 29 -9.96 -5.89 2.71
C GLY A 29 -8.63 -5.17 2.92
N ASN A 30 -8.09 -5.23 4.14
CA ASN A 30 -6.72 -4.79 4.41
C ASN A 30 -5.79 -6.00 4.44
N VAL A 31 -4.53 -5.77 4.16
CA VAL A 31 -3.48 -6.78 4.23
C VAL A 31 -2.29 -6.25 5.03
N LEU A 32 -1.58 -7.16 5.67
CA LEU A 32 -0.31 -6.90 6.32
C LEU A 32 0.82 -7.22 5.33
N LEU A 33 1.60 -6.20 5.00
CA LEU A 33 2.77 -6.31 4.13
C LEU A 33 4.03 -6.37 4.97
N ASP A 34 4.96 -7.23 4.56
CA ASP A 34 6.33 -7.21 5.05
C ASP A 34 7.22 -6.42 4.08
N THR A 35 7.94 -5.45 4.62
CA THR A 35 8.96 -4.67 3.89
C THR A 35 10.38 -5.12 4.19
N GLY A 36 10.55 -6.20 4.95
CA GLY A 36 11.83 -6.75 5.41
C GLY A 36 12.42 -6.05 6.63
N SER A 37 12.00 -4.81 6.90
CA SER A 37 12.41 -4.02 8.07
C SER A 37 11.25 -3.69 9.00
N SER A 38 10.04 -3.62 8.46
CA SER A 38 8.82 -3.31 9.20
C SER A 38 7.58 -3.86 8.51
N GLU A 39 6.52 -4.01 9.31
CA GLU A 39 5.23 -4.47 8.84
C GLU A 39 4.29 -3.28 8.64
N TYR A 40 3.62 -3.25 7.50
CA TYR A 40 2.68 -2.20 7.15
C TYR A 40 1.30 -2.76 6.83
N ARG A 41 0.27 -2.20 7.48
CA ARG A 41 -1.11 -2.51 7.13
C ARG A 41 -1.62 -1.56 6.06
N VAL A 42 -2.09 -2.10 4.94
CA VAL A 42 -2.60 -1.30 3.83
C VAL A 42 -3.86 -1.93 3.25
N ASN A 43 -4.71 -1.11 2.62
CA ASN A 43 -5.84 -1.62 1.87
C ASN A 43 -5.37 -2.33 0.59
N ILE A 44 -5.98 -3.48 0.28
CA ILE A 44 -5.59 -4.30 -0.88
C ILE A 44 -5.73 -3.56 -2.22
N ARG A 45 -6.62 -2.57 -2.33
CA ARG A 45 -6.79 -1.75 -3.54
C ARG A 45 -5.60 -0.85 -3.86
N ARG A 46 -4.61 -0.74 -2.96
CA ARG A 46 -3.38 0.04 -3.16
C ARG A 46 -2.21 -0.83 -3.63
N ILE A 47 -2.43 -2.13 -3.84
CA ILE A 47 -1.43 -3.09 -4.28
C ILE A 47 -1.70 -3.43 -5.74
N PHE A 48 -0.62 -3.51 -6.51
CA PHE A 48 -0.67 -3.95 -7.90
C PHE A 48 -0.11 -5.38 -7.96
N PRO A 49 -0.82 -6.35 -8.58
CA PRO A 49 -0.23 -7.65 -8.86
C PRO A 49 0.89 -7.48 -9.90
N TYR A 50 2.01 -8.17 -9.67
CA TYR A 50 3.10 -8.33 -10.65
C TYR A 50 2.96 -9.69 -11.31
#